data_AF-A0A6P0MAT2-F1
#
_entry.id   AF-A0A6P0MAT2-F1
#
_cell.length_a   1.000
_cell.length_b   1.000
_cell.length_c   1.000
_cell.angle_alpha   90.00
_cell.angle_beta   90.00
_cell.angle_gamma   90.00
#
_symmetry.space_group_name_H-M   'P 1'
#
loop_
_entity.id
_entity.type
_entity.pdbx_description
1 polymer ?
#
loop_
_entity_poly.entity_id
_entity_poly.type
_entity_poly.pdbx_seq_one_letter_code
_entity_poly.pdbx_strand_id
1 'polypeptide(L)'
;MSCLNAVVEQVREKLNSLPEWKNLEEFVGEFQAIWLKLGQIVQQQLVQGKIEALEAQYQGARTKKEKRYYTPLGEMVLKRRLYPTLVGYIAKVDQELGLPSNKWLPLNCTKLRSRRKELTEAITSLERYLTNNQSRIDYQRYLNSGLMIGSGVVESSNRRVVTQRLKQAGMHWSKAGAEGVMALRAVYLSSSQRWSKFWSTSALTGAS
;
A
#
# COMPACT_ATOMS: atom_id res chain seq x y z
N MET A 1 -26.33 -21.24 3.54
CA MET A 1 -26.39 -19.78 3.39
C MET A 1 -25.43 -19.36 2.28
N SER A 2 -25.83 -18.48 1.37
CA SER A 2 -24.93 -18.04 0.29
C SER A 2 -23.76 -17.24 0.87
N CYS A 3 -22.57 -17.34 0.26
CA CYS A 3 -21.41 -16.52 0.60
C CYS A 3 -21.74 -15.01 0.62
N LEU A 4 -22.70 -14.57 -0.20
CA LEU A 4 -23.16 -13.20 -0.28
C LEU A 4 -23.82 -12.73 1.03
N ASN A 5 -24.67 -13.56 1.64
CA ASN A 5 -25.35 -13.18 2.88
C ASN A 5 -24.37 -13.06 4.05
N ALA A 6 -23.36 -13.95 4.11
CA ALA A 6 -22.30 -13.86 5.13
C ALA A 6 -21.45 -12.59 4.99
N VAL A 7 -21.14 -12.20 3.74
CA VAL A 7 -20.44 -10.94 3.44
C VAL A 7 -21.27 -9.73 3.86
N VAL A 8 -22.56 -9.71 3.53
CA VAL A 8 -23.46 -8.60 3.87
C VAL A 8 -23.60 -8.42 5.37
N GLU A 9 -23.75 -9.50 6.14
CA GLU A 9 -23.85 -9.39 7.61
C GLU A 9 -22.54 -8.89 8.23
N GLN A 10 -21.36 -9.32 7.75
CA GLN A 10 -20.09 -8.81 8.29
C GLN A 10 -19.86 -7.33 7.96
N VAL A 11 -20.28 -6.88 6.77
CA VAL A 11 -20.28 -5.45 6.43
C VAL A 11 -21.18 -4.70 7.40
N ARG A 12 -22.38 -5.21 7.66
CA ARG A 12 -23.34 -4.60 8.59
C ARG A 12 -22.79 -4.54 10.03
N GLU A 13 -22.26 -5.64 10.56
CA GLU A 13 -21.64 -5.68 11.90
C GLU A 13 -20.48 -4.69 12.03
N LYS A 14 -19.61 -4.62 11.01
CA LYS A 14 -18.47 -3.69 10.99
C LYS A 14 -18.92 -2.23 10.95
N LEU A 15 -19.93 -1.91 10.15
CA LEU A 15 -20.49 -0.55 10.09
C LEU A 15 -21.16 -0.17 11.43
N ASN A 16 -21.85 -1.11 12.07
CA ASN A 16 -22.46 -0.90 13.38
C ASN A 16 -21.44 -0.80 14.53
N SER A 17 -20.22 -1.30 14.34
CA SER A 17 -19.11 -1.15 15.30
C SER A 17 -18.39 0.20 15.23
N LEU A 18 -18.79 1.09 14.32
CA LEU A 18 -18.18 2.42 14.21
C LEU A 18 -18.53 3.25 15.46
N PRO A 19 -17.54 3.92 16.08
CA PRO A 19 -17.79 4.73 17.27
C PRO A 19 -18.66 5.95 16.95
N GLU A 20 -19.39 6.45 17.96
CA GLU A 20 -20.09 7.73 17.85
C GLU A 20 -19.10 8.86 17.57
N TRP A 21 -19.33 9.60 16.50
CA TRP A 21 -18.36 10.57 15.99
C TRP A 21 -18.46 11.90 16.74
N LYS A 22 -17.39 12.25 17.45
CA LYS A 22 -17.23 13.57 18.10
C LYS A 22 -16.29 14.50 17.33
N ASN A 23 -15.39 13.96 16.53
CA ASN A 23 -14.39 14.68 15.73
C ASN A 23 -14.27 14.08 14.32
N LEU A 24 -14.30 14.93 13.29
CA LEU A 24 -14.25 14.53 11.89
C LEU A 24 -12.88 13.93 11.48
N GLU A 25 -11.76 14.47 12.00
CA GLU A 25 -10.42 14.03 11.62
C GLU A 25 -10.13 12.60 12.13
N GLU A 26 -10.49 12.35 13.39
CA GLU A 26 -10.41 11.03 14.02
C GLU A 26 -11.33 10.02 13.33
N PHE A 27 -12.57 10.42 13.05
CA PHE A 27 -13.54 9.59 12.33
C PHE A 27 -13.03 9.18 10.93
N VAL A 28 -12.47 10.11 10.15
CA VAL A 28 -11.97 9.80 8.81
C VAL A 28 -10.82 8.79 8.87
N GLY A 29 -9.91 8.94 9.83
CA GLY A 29 -8.81 8.00 10.06
C GLY A 29 -9.30 6.60 10.44
N GLU A 30 -10.19 6.51 11.41
CA GLU A 30 -10.76 5.23 11.88
C GLU A 30 -11.61 4.55 10.82
N PHE A 31 -12.47 5.31 10.12
CA PHE A 31 -13.28 4.81 9.02
C PHE A 31 -12.41 4.24 7.91
N GLN A 32 -11.34 4.94 7.51
CA GLN A 32 -10.41 4.44 6.49
C GLN A 32 -9.75 3.13 6.92
N ALA A 33 -9.30 3.03 8.17
CA ALA A 33 -8.69 1.82 8.69
C ALA A 33 -9.67 0.63 8.74
N ILE A 34 -10.90 0.87 9.17
CA ILE A 34 -11.97 -0.14 9.21
C ILE A 34 -12.36 -0.58 7.80
N TRP A 35 -12.46 0.37 6.85
CA TRP A 35 -12.79 0.10 5.47
C TRP A 35 -11.74 -0.79 4.77
N LEU A 36 -10.45 -0.53 4.98
CA LEU A 36 -9.37 -1.37 4.46
C LEU A 36 -9.44 -2.80 5.00
N LYS A 37 -9.64 -2.95 6.32
CA LYS A 37 -9.82 -4.27 6.96
C LYS A 37 -11.04 -5.00 6.42
N LEU A 38 -12.15 -4.30 6.25
CA LEU A 38 -13.38 -4.87 5.69
C LEU A 38 -13.16 -5.34 4.24
N GLY A 39 -12.52 -4.50 3.41
CA GLY A 39 -12.17 -4.85 2.04
C GLY A 39 -11.33 -6.13 1.94
N GLN A 40 -10.33 -6.28 2.82
CA GLN A 40 -9.49 -7.48 2.92
C GLN A 40 -10.32 -8.74 3.27
N ILE A 41 -11.21 -8.64 4.27
CA ILE A 41 -12.07 -9.76 4.71
C ILE A 41 -13.01 -10.20 3.58
N VAL A 42 -13.68 -9.24 2.94
CA VAL A 42 -14.62 -9.50 1.85
C VAL A 42 -13.89 -10.13 0.66
N GLN A 43 -12.72 -9.60 0.31
CA GLN A 43 -11.88 -10.16 -0.76
C GLN A 43 -11.52 -11.62 -0.46
N GLN A 44 -11.07 -11.91 0.76
CA GLN A 44 -10.70 -13.26 1.17
C GLN A 44 -11.88 -14.23 1.06
N GLN A 45 -13.06 -13.84 1.58
CA GLN A 45 -14.25 -14.71 1.55
C GLN A 45 -14.74 -15.00 0.15
N LEU A 46 -14.78 -14.00 -0.72
CA LEU A 46 -15.22 -14.20 -2.10
C LEU A 46 -14.29 -15.15 -2.87
N VAL A 47 -12.97 -15.01 -2.68
CA VAL A 47 -12.00 -15.91 -3.33
C VAL A 47 -12.08 -17.32 -2.72
N GLN A 48 -12.19 -17.42 -1.40
CA GLN A 48 -12.38 -18.69 -0.71
C GLN A 48 -13.64 -19.43 -1.17
N GLY A 49 -14.77 -18.72 -1.30
CA GLY A 49 -16.02 -19.29 -1.80
C GLY A 49 -15.91 -19.80 -3.25
N LYS A 50 -15.14 -19.11 -4.10
CA LYS A 50 -14.84 -19.60 -5.46
C LYS A 50 -13.98 -20.85 -5.46
N ILE A 51 -12.97 -20.91 -4.58
CA ILE A 51 -12.15 -22.11 -4.39
C ILE A 51 -13.05 -23.27 -4.00
N GLU A 52 -13.90 -23.10 -2.99
CA GLU A 52 -14.78 -24.15 -2.48
C GLU A 52 -15.78 -24.64 -3.55
N ALA A 53 -16.33 -23.73 -4.35
CA ALA A 53 -17.23 -24.07 -5.46
C ALA A 53 -16.56 -24.90 -6.56
N LEU A 54 -15.30 -24.58 -6.89
CA LEU A 54 -14.51 -25.38 -7.84
C LEU A 54 -14.08 -26.72 -7.22
N GLU A 55 -13.65 -26.71 -5.96
CA GLU A 55 -13.29 -27.91 -5.22
C GLU A 55 -14.44 -28.92 -5.08
N ALA A 56 -15.69 -28.45 -5.07
CA ALA A 56 -16.87 -29.31 -5.06
C ALA A 56 -17.00 -30.17 -6.33
N GLN A 57 -16.37 -29.76 -7.45
CA GLN A 57 -16.41 -30.49 -8.72
C GLN A 57 -15.38 -31.63 -8.78
N TYR A 58 -14.44 -31.67 -7.84
CA TYR A 58 -13.33 -32.63 -7.83
C TYR A 58 -13.53 -33.72 -6.76
N GLN A 59 -13.26 -34.97 -7.14
CA GLN A 59 -13.22 -36.11 -6.23
C GLN A 59 -11.77 -36.43 -5.77
N GLY A 60 -11.61 -37.02 -4.59
CA GLY A 60 -10.33 -37.55 -4.12
C GLY A 60 -9.42 -36.59 -3.33
N ALA A 61 -9.95 -35.46 -2.84
CA ALA A 61 -9.17 -34.51 -2.04
C ALA A 61 -8.70 -35.13 -0.72
N ARG A 62 -7.39 -35.15 -0.48
CA ARG A 62 -6.81 -35.83 0.69
C ARG A 62 -6.34 -34.90 1.81
N THR A 63 -6.15 -33.59 1.59
CA THR A 63 -5.71 -32.68 2.67
C THR A 63 -6.00 -31.21 2.35
N LYS A 64 -6.50 -30.43 3.32
CA LYS A 64 -6.59 -28.98 3.25
C LYS A 64 -5.26 -28.35 3.67
N LYS A 65 -4.76 -27.39 2.91
CA LYS A 65 -3.55 -26.61 3.23
C LYS A 65 -3.82 -25.13 3.04
N GLU A 66 -3.27 -24.32 3.92
CA GLU A 66 -3.32 -22.87 3.81
C GLU A 66 -2.17 -22.35 2.93
N LYS A 67 -2.45 -21.32 2.13
CA LYS A 67 -1.43 -20.49 1.49
C LYS A 67 -1.78 -19.03 1.64
N ARG A 68 -0.74 -18.26 1.90
CA ARG A 68 -0.77 -16.81 2.04
C ARG A 68 -0.51 -16.18 0.68
N TYR A 69 -1.38 -15.24 0.33
CA TYR A 69 -1.25 -14.35 -0.81
C TYR A 69 -1.17 -12.91 -0.29
N TYR A 70 -0.54 -12.04 -1.06
CA TYR A 70 -0.38 -10.64 -0.74
C TYR A 70 -1.15 -9.81 -1.77
N THR A 71 -1.95 -8.88 -1.29
CA THR A 71 -2.75 -7.96 -2.09
C THR A 71 -2.45 -6.52 -1.63
N PRO A 72 -2.80 -5.49 -2.43
CA PRO A 72 -2.70 -4.10 -1.97
C PRO A 72 -3.52 -3.77 -0.73
N LEU A 73 -4.52 -4.59 -0.38
CA LEU A 73 -5.33 -4.45 0.84
C LEU A 73 -4.73 -5.19 2.05
N GLY A 74 -3.70 -6.02 1.85
CA GLY A 74 -3.04 -6.77 2.92
C GLY A 74 -2.84 -8.25 2.57
N GLU A 75 -2.67 -9.05 3.62
CA GLU A 75 -2.47 -10.50 3.49
C GLU A 75 -3.80 -11.24 3.32
N MET A 76 -3.92 -12.09 2.32
CA MET A 76 -5.08 -12.96 2.11
C MET A 76 -4.67 -14.41 2.33
N VAL A 77 -5.33 -15.08 3.28
CA VAL A 77 -5.08 -16.49 3.59
C VAL A 77 -6.17 -17.35 2.98
N LEU A 78 -5.79 -18.25 2.08
CA LEU A 78 -6.72 -19.13 1.37
C LEU A 78 -6.49 -20.59 1.77
N LYS A 79 -7.58 -21.28 2.09
CA LYS A 79 -7.62 -22.72 2.38
C LYS A 79 -7.95 -23.47 1.10
N ARG A 80 -7.08 -24.36 0.66
CA ARG A 80 -7.29 -25.16 -0.55
C ARG A 80 -6.92 -26.62 -0.35
N ARG A 81 -7.56 -27.49 -1.12
CA ARG A 81 -7.33 -28.94 -1.16
C ARG A 81 -6.14 -29.25 -2.06
N LEU A 82 -5.30 -30.17 -1.59
CA LEU A 82 -4.22 -30.74 -2.37
C LEU A 82 -4.64 -32.07 -2.97
N TYR A 83 -4.28 -32.27 -4.23
CA TYR A 83 -4.55 -33.46 -5.01
C TYR A 83 -3.24 -34.19 -5.30
N PRO A 84 -3.14 -35.50 -5.02
CA PRO A 84 -1.94 -36.26 -5.31
C PRO A 84 -1.74 -36.39 -6.83
N THR A 85 -0.50 -36.29 -7.26
CA THR A 85 -0.02 -36.53 -8.64
C THR A 85 1.20 -37.45 -8.60
N LEU A 86 1.59 -37.98 -9.76
CA LEU A 86 2.77 -38.87 -9.90
C LEU A 86 4.08 -38.24 -9.39
N VAL A 87 4.13 -36.91 -9.26
CA VAL A 87 5.31 -36.10 -8.91
C VAL A 87 5.13 -35.39 -7.54
N GLY A 88 4.03 -35.62 -6.82
CA GLY A 88 3.77 -35.01 -5.52
C GLY A 88 2.32 -34.57 -5.31
N TYR A 89 2.12 -33.29 -4.96
CA TYR A 89 0.80 -32.72 -4.69
C TYR A 89 0.61 -31.41 -5.45
N ILE A 90 -0.57 -31.22 -6.05
CA ILE A 90 -0.93 -29.98 -6.74
C ILE A 90 -2.22 -29.39 -6.17
N ALA A 91 -2.30 -28.06 -6.14
CA ALA A 91 -3.55 -27.34 -5.92
C ALA A 91 -4.17 -27.04 -7.29
N LYS A 92 -4.99 -27.96 -7.82
CA LYS A 92 -5.60 -27.83 -9.17
C LYS A 92 -6.32 -26.49 -9.37
N VAL A 93 -6.99 -26.05 -8.31
CA VAL A 93 -7.81 -24.83 -8.28
C VAL A 93 -6.96 -23.56 -8.37
N ASP A 94 -5.69 -23.58 -7.93
CA ASP A 94 -4.80 -22.41 -8.06
C ASP A 94 -4.61 -22.06 -9.54
N GLN A 95 -4.39 -23.05 -10.40
CA GLN A 95 -4.17 -22.84 -11.82
C GLN A 95 -5.44 -22.39 -12.54
N GLU A 96 -6.59 -23.01 -12.24
CA GLU A 96 -7.88 -22.65 -12.85
C GLU A 96 -8.36 -21.24 -12.48
N LEU A 97 -8.15 -20.82 -11.23
CA LEU A 97 -8.48 -19.46 -10.80
C LEU A 97 -7.43 -18.43 -11.22
N GLY A 98 -6.33 -18.86 -11.87
CA GLY A 98 -5.21 -17.99 -12.23
C GLY A 98 -4.50 -17.40 -11.00
N LEU A 99 -4.51 -18.10 -9.86
CA LEU A 99 -3.83 -17.67 -8.65
C LEU A 99 -2.30 -17.77 -8.87
N PRO A 100 -1.56 -16.67 -8.65
CA PRO A 100 -0.16 -16.61 -9.04
C PRO A 100 0.73 -17.41 -8.09
N SER A 101 1.75 -18.06 -8.66
CA SER A 101 2.71 -18.87 -7.91
C SER A 101 3.56 -18.03 -6.95
N ASN A 102 3.93 -16.82 -7.36
CA ASN A 102 4.71 -15.84 -6.61
C ASN A 102 3.98 -15.20 -5.41
N LYS A 103 2.74 -15.65 -5.13
CA LYS A 103 1.89 -15.21 -4.01
C LYS A 103 1.42 -13.76 -4.07
N TRP A 104 1.70 -13.00 -5.14
CA TRP A 104 1.25 -11.61 -5.25
C TRP A 104 0.07 -11.49 -6.19
N LEU A 105 -1.04 -10.97 -5.69
CA LEU A 105 -2.24 -10.67 -6.46
C LEU A 105 -2.32 -9.16 -6.68
N PRO A 106 -1.78 -8.64 -7.81
CA PRO A 106 -1.89 -7.23 -8.12
C PRO A 106 -3.36 -6.85 -8.36
N LEU A 107 -3.66 -5.56 -8.24
CA LEU A 107 -4.88 -5.00 -8.81
C LEU A 107 -4.91 -5.35 -10.30
N ASN A 108 -5.84 -6.22 -10.69
CA ASN A 108 -5.93 -6.68 -12.06
C ASN A 108 -6.58 -5.59 -12.92
N CYS A 109 -5.75 -4.70 -13.47
CA CYS A 109 -6.17 -3.58 -14.30
C CYS A 109 -6.75 -4.03 -15.66
N THR A 110 -6.64 -5.31 -16.03
CA THR A 110 -7.17 -5.85 -17.29
C THR A 110 -8.68 -5.70 -17.47
N LYS A 111 -9.43 -5.46 -16.38
CA LYS A 111 -10.88 -5.16 -16.41
C LYS A 111 -11.21 -3.67 -16.59
N LEU A 112 -10.22 -2.79 -16.52
CA LEU A 112 -10.40 -1.34 -16.76
C LEU A 112 -10.38 -0.99 -18.26
N ARG A 113 -10.34 -1.99 -19.16
CA ARG A 113 -10.26 -1.79 -20.61
C ARG A 113 -11.34 -0.82 -21.07
N SER A 114 -10.89 0.31 -21.61
CA SER A 114 -11.76 1.33 -22.20
C SER A 114 -11.76 1.17 -23.72
N ARG A 115 -12.85 1.57 -24.38
CA ARG A 115 -12.85 1.72 -25.85
C ARG A 115 -11.94 2.87 -26.32
N ARG A 116 -11.54 3.77 -25.42
CA ARG A 116 -10.59 4.85 -25.71
C ARG A 116 -9.15 4.33 -25.70
N LYS A 117 -8.43 4.56 -26.81
CA LYS A 117 -7.05 4.10 -27.01
C LYS A 117 -6.09 4.67 -25.95
N GLU A 118 -6.12 5.98 -25.73
CA GLU A 118 -5.28 6.68 -24.73
C GLU A 118 -5.45 6.11 -23.32
N LEU A 119 -6.69 5.85 -22.91
CA LEU A 119 -6.96 5.29 -21.59
C LEU A 119 -6.44 3.85 -21.47
N THR A 120 -6.56 3.06 -22.53
CA THR A 120 -6.00 1.70 -22.57
C THR A 120 -4.47 1.71 -22.51
N GLU A 121 -3.81 2.64 -23.19
CA GLU A 121 -2.36 2.83 -23.11
C GLU A 121 -1.93 3.26 -21.71
N ALA A 122 -2.64 4.20 -21.09
CA ALA A 122 -2.38 4.63 -19.72
C ALA A 122 -2.53 3.48 -18.72
N ILE A 123 -3.59 2.67 -18.85
CA ILE A 123 -3.82 1.48 -18.01
C ILE A 123 -2.69 0.46 -18.20
N THR A 124 -2.31 0.18 -19.44
CA THR A 124 -1.23 -0.77 -19.75
C THR A 124 0.12 -0.29 -19.21
N SER A 125 0.38 1.02 -19.30
CA SER A 125 1.58 1.65 -18.74
C SER A 125 1.61 1.55 -17.21
N LEU A 126 0.48 1.82 -16.55
CA LEU A 126 0.33 1.68 -15.11
C LEU A 126 0.54 0.23 -14.66
N GLU A 127 -0.08 -0.74 -15.34
CA GLU A 127 0.08 -2.17 -15.03
C GLU A 127 1.54 -2.61 -15.14
N ARG A 128 2.23 -2.19 -16.21
CA ARG A 128 3.66 -2.43 -16.40
C ARG A 128 4.48 -1.81 -15.27
N TYR A 129 4.20 -0.56 -14.92
CA TYR A 129 4.90 0.15 -13.87
C TYR A 129 4.74 -0.55 -12.51
N LEU A 130 3.52 -0.91 -12.12
CA LEU A 130 3.22 -1.59 -10.86
C LEU A 130 3.88 -2.98 -10.82
N THR A 131 3.86 -3.72 -11.92
CA THR A 131 4.49 -5.03 -12.02
C THR A 131 6.01 -4.92 -11.86
N ASN A 132 6.65 -4.00 -12.58
CA ASN A 132 8.11 -3.79 -12.48
C ASN A 132 8.56 -3.31 -11.10
N ASN A 133 7.71 -2.57 -10.39
CA ASN A 133 8.00 -2.01 -9.07
C ASN A 133 7.36 -2.80 -7.92
N GLN A 134 6.89 -4.03 -8.16
CA GLN A 134 6.14 -4.81 -7.18
C GLN A 134 6.88 -4.98 -5.84
N SER A 135 8.21 -5.14 -5.87
CA SER A 135 9.04 -5.26 -4.66
C SER A 135 9.10 -3.97 -3.82
N ARG A 136 8.74 -2.82 -4.40
CA ARG A 136 8.74 -1.49 -3.77
C ARG A 136 7.35 -1.05 -3.31
N ILE A 137 6.33 -1.88 -3.49
CA ILE A 137 4.91 -1.56 -3.21
C ILE A 137 4.38 -2.44 -2.06
N ASP A 138 5.27 -3.03 -1.26
CA ASP A 138 4.91 -3.76 -0.04
C ASP A 138 4.59 -2.79 1.11
N TYR A 139 3.48 -2.06 0.94
CA TYR A 139 3.06 -1.02 1.88
C TYR A 139 2.77 -1.59 3.27
N GLN A 140 2.25 -2.82 3.36
CA GLN A 140 2.00 -3.44 4.65
C GLN A 140 3.30 -3.63 5.43
N ARG A 141 4.36 -4.13 4.78
CA ARG A 141 5.67 -4.23 5.42
C ARG A 141 6.22 -2.88 5.85
N TYR A 142 6.04 -1.83 5.03
CA TYR A 142 6.50 -0.49 5.35
C TYR A 142 5.76 0.09 6.56
N LEU A 143 4.43 -0.05 6.63
CA LEU A 143 3.64 0.34 7.81
C LEU A 143 4.11 -0.41 9.06
N ASN A 144 4.29 -1.73 8.97
CA ASN A 144 4.77 -2.54 10.09
C ASN A 144 6.19 -2.16 10.54
N SER A 145 7.00 -1.62 9.63
CA SER A 145 8.34 -1.11 9.93
C SER A 145 8.35 0.34 10.40
N GLY A 146 7.18 0.98 10.57
CA GLY A 146 7.04 2.39 10.95
C GLY A 146 7.48 3.37 9.87
N LEU A 147 7.61 2.93 8.61
CA LEU A 147 8.03 3.77 7.50
C LEU A 147 6.84 4.57 6.97
N MET A 148 7.07 5.85 6.68
CA MET A 148 6.09 6.70 6.01
C MET A 148 5.95 6.31 4.53
N ILE A 149 4.69 6.14 4.09
CA ILE A 149 4.34 5.69 2.73
C ILE A 149 3.79 6.84 1.90
N GLY A 150 3.39 7.94 2.55
CA GLY A 150 2.89 9.13 1.89
C GLY A 150 4.00 10.11 1.52
N SER A 151 3.89 10.72 0.33
CA SER A 151 4.79 11.79 -0.11
C SER A 151 4.52 13.12 0.59
N GLY A 152 3.41 13.29 1.32
CA GLY A 152 2.99 14.58 1.87
C GLY A 152 4.01 15.27 2.79
N VAL A 153 4.74 14.52 3.62
CA VAL A 153 5.82 15.09 4.45
C VAL A 153 7.01 15.54 3.59
N VAL A 154 7.33 14.80 2.54
CA VAL A 154 8.40 15.16 1.59
C VAL A 154 7.99 16.38 0.76
N GLU A 155 6.77 16.42 0.25
CA GLU A 155 6.23 17.52 -0.56
C GLU A 155 6.11 18.81 0.27
N SER A 156 5.58 18.73 1.49
CA SER A 156 5.53 19.87 2.41
C SER A 156 6.92 20.36 2.79
N SER A 157 7.87 19.46 3.02
CA SER A 157 9.27 19.81 3.27
C SER A 157 9.90 20.51 2.05
N ASN A 158 9.71 19.98 0.84
CA ASN A 158 10.17 20.60 -0.40
C ASN A 158 9.56 22.01 -0.58
N ARG A 159 8.27 22.17 -0.27
CA ARG A 159 7.61 23.48 -0.33
C ARG A 159 8.24 24.47 0.65
N ARG A 160 8.46 24.06 1.90
CA ARG A 160 8.91 24.96 2.99
C ARG A 160 10.41 25.26 2.98
N VAL A 161 11.23 24.24 2.72
CA VAL A 161 12.69 24.35 2.73
C VAL A 161 13.19 24.94 1.42
N VAL A 162 12.70 24.42 0.28
CA VAL A 162 13.22 24.78 -1.05
C VAL A 162 12.38 25.90 -1.66
N THR A 163 11.12 25.62 -1.97
CA THR A 163 10.31 26.51 -2.84
C THR A 163 10.10 27.89 -2.24
N GLN A 164 9.69 27.97 -0.97
CA GLN A 164 9.42 29.25 -0.31
C GLN A 164 10.63 30.19 -0.23
N ARG A 165 11.86 29.66 -0.31
CA ARG A 165 13.08 30.47 -0.15
C ARG A 165 13.91 30.60 -1.41
N LEU A 166 13.90 29.62 -2.30
CA LEU A 166 14.74 29.62 -3.49
C LEU A 166 14.00 30.08 -4.75
N LYS A 167 12.66 30.03 -4.77
CA LYS A 167 11.84 30.37 -5.96
C LYS A 167 11.14 31.73 -5.88
N GLN A 168 11.62 32.66 -5.07
CA GLN A 168 11.04 34.00 -5.00
C GLN A 168 11.59 34.90 -6.12
N ALA A 169 10.89 36.00 -6.41
CA ALA A 169 11.29 36.95 -7.45
C ALA A 169 12.69 37.54 -7.18
N GLY A 170 13.48 37.67 -8.25
CA GLY A 170 14.84 38.24 -8.21
C GLY A 170 15.93 37.29 -7.68
N MET A 171 15.58 36.06 -7.29
CA MET A 171 16.56 35.14 -6.70
C MET A 171 17.36 34.39 -7.75
N HIS A 172 18.67 34.59 -7.73
CA HIS A 172 19.65 33.86 -8.53
C HIS A 172 20.68 33.25 -7.58
N TRP A 173 20.92 31.97 -7.73
CA TRP A 173 21.81 31.22 -6.86
C TRP A 173 22.85 30.49 -7.69
N SER A 174 24.11 30.50 -7.23
CA SER A 174 25.04 29.44 -7.61
C SER A 174 24.60 28.12 -6.95
N LYS A 175 25.02 26.97 -7.51
CA LYS A 175 24.70 25.66 -6.93
C LYS A 175 25.09 25.57 -5.44
N ALA A 176 26.32 25.98 -5.12
CA ALA A 176 26.81 26.02 -3.74
C ALA A 176 26.00 26.96 -2.85
N GLY A 177 25.60 28.13 -3.36
CA GLY A 177 24.77 29.07 -2.61
C GLY A 177 23.36 28.52 -2.32
N ALA A 178 22.73 27.88 -3.31
CA ALA A 178 21.44 27.23 -3.13
C ALA A 178 21.50 26.09 -2.11
N GLU A 179 22.53 25.24 -2.18
CA GLU A 179 22.77 24.15 -1.23
C GLU A 179 22.99 24.66 0.20
N GLY A 180 23.82 25.69 0.38
CA GLY A 180 24.06 26.30 1.69
C GLY A 180 22.78 26.90 2.30
N VAL A 181 21.99 27.63 1.50
CA VAL A 181 20.71 28.20 1.96
C VAL A 181 19.68 27.12 2.28
N MET A 182 19.60 26.04 1.48
CA MET A 182 18.73 24.90 1.79
C MET A 182 19.13 24.23 3.10
N ALA A 183 20.43 23.99 3.32
CA ALA A 183 20.93 23.39 4.55
C ALA A 183 20.60 24.25 5.77
N LEU A 184 20.88 25.55 5.72
CA LEU A 184 20.54 26.50 6.79
C LEU A 184 19.04 26.51 7.07
N ARG A 185 18.20 26.51 6.02
CA ARG A 185 16.75 26.55 6.18
C ARG A 185 16.19 25.24 6.71
N ALA A 186 16.76 24.09 6.34
CA ALA A 186 16.41 22.80 6.90
C ALA A 186 16.74 22.74 8.40
N VAL A 187 17.91 23.24 8.81
CA VAL A 187 18.31 23.35 10.22
C VAL A 187 17.38 24.28 10.98
N TYR A 188 17.07 25.46 10.43
CA TYR A 188 16.15 26.44 11.03
C TYR A 188 14.73 25.89 11.22
N LEU A 189 14.19 25.20 10.22
CA LEU A 189 12.83 24.64 10.26
C LEU A 189 12.74 23.34 11.03
N SER A 190 13.86 22.67 11.31
CA SER A 190 13.86 21.53 12.20
C SER A 190 13.48 22.03 13.60
N SER A 191 12.39 21.51 14.17
CA SER A 191 11.91 21.81 15.53
C SER A 191 12.83 21.23 16.63
N SER A 192 14.13 21.23 16.37
CA SER A 192 15.17 20.56 17.16
C SER A 192 16.28 21.55 17.52
N GLN A 193 17.13 21.17 18.48
CA GLN A 193 18.28 21.96 18.93
C GLN A 193 19.39 22.12 17.86
N ARG A 194 19.12 21.78 16.60
CA ARG A 194 20.10 21.83 15.51
C ARG A 194 20.47 23.26 15.13
N TRP A 195 19.53 24.21 15.19
CA TRP A 195 19.82 25.62 14.91
C TRP A 195 20.81 26.21 15.91
N SER A 196 20.56 26.05 17.20
CA SER A 196 21.49 26.50 18.25
C SER A 196 22.84 25.77 18.15
N LYS A 197 22.85 24.44 17.96
CA LYS A 197 24.10 23.68 17.77
C LYS A 197 24.93 24.14 16.57
N PHE A 198 24.30 24.43 15.43
CA PHE A 198 25.00 24.92 14.25
C PHE A 198 25.80 26.19 14.54
N TRP A 199 25.20 27.15 15.27
CA TRP A 199 25.86 28.40 15.66
C TRP A 199 26.87 28.22 16.80
N SER A 200 26.62 27.32 17.75
CA SER A 200 27.59 27.01 18.81
C SER A 200 28.87 26.37 18.29
N THR A 201 28.78 25.49 17.29
CA THR A 201 29.95 24.85 16.68
C THR A 201 30.75 25.82 15.80
N SER A 202 30.06 26.68 15.05
CA SER A 202 30.73 27.67 14.18
C SER A 202 31.39 28.81 14.96
N ALA A 203 30.89 29.16 16.14
CA ALA A 203 31.53 30.11 17.05
C ALA A 203 32.87 29.59 17.62
N LEU A 204 33.08 28.26 17.68
CA LEU A 204 34.31 27.64 18.15
C LEU A 204 35.38 27.49 17.05
N THR A 205 35.01 27.59 15.77
CA THR A 205 35.92 27.43 14.62
C THR A 205 36.37 28.76 13.99
N GLY A 206 35.93 29.91 14.54
CA GLY A 206 36.27 31.25 14.04
C GLY A 206 37.43 31.93 14.78
N ALA A 207 38.13 31.22 15.67
CA ALA A 207 39.28 31.73 16.42
C ALA A 207 40.54 30.94 16.06
N SER A 208 41.10 31.23 14.88
CA SER A 208 42.46 30.85 14.48
C SER A 208 42.87 31.65 13.25
#